data_AF-A0A5S4SWI9-F1
#
_entry.id   AF-A0A5S4SWI9-F1
#
_cell.length_a   1.000
_cell.length_b   1.000
_cell.length_c   1.000
_cell.angle_alpha   90.00
_cell.angle_beta   90.00
_cell.angle_gamma   90.00
#
_symmetry.space_group_name_H-M   'P 1'
#
loop_
_entity.id
_entity.type
_entity.pdbx_description
1 polymer ?
#
loop_
_entity_poly.entity_id
_entity_poly.type
_entity_poly.pdbx_seq_one_letter_code
_entity_poly.pdbx_strand_id
1 'polypeptide(L)' 'MGWWEILGLAIAMLLVLEGLLPLFAPRLWRQLFSQLLQLRDGQLRFCGLLCIAAGAIMLVLL' A
#
# COMPACT_ATOMS: atom_id res chain seq x y z
N MET A 1 9.41 -0.90 24.10
CA MET A 1 8.14 -1.13 23.38
C MET A 1 8.11 -2.60 23.03
N GLY A 2 7.04 -3.31 23.34
CA GLY A 2 6.86 -4.68 22.88
C GLY A 2 6.53 -4.73 21.39
N TRP A 3 6.63 -5.94 20.83
CA TRP A 3 6.33 -6.20 19.42
C TRP A 3 4.87 -5.91 19.06
N TRP A 4 3.94 -6.09 20.01
CA TRP A 4 2.53 -5.82 19.78
C TRP A 4 2.26 -4.32 19.60
N GLU A 5 2.94 -3.46 20.38
CA GLU A 5 2.79 -2.01 20.25
C GLU A 5 3.33 -1.51 18.90
N ILE A 6 4.46 -2.06 18.46
CA ILE A 6 5.07 -1.70 17.17
C ILE A 6 4.14 -2.12 16.01
N LEU A 7 3.58 -3.33 16.08
CA LEU A 7 2.60 -3.80 15.09
C LEU A 7 1.34 -2.92 15.10
N GLY A 8 0.83 -2.57 16.28
CA GLY A 8 -0.30 -1.66 16.43
C GLY A 8 -0.03 -0.28 15.81
N LEU A 9 1.14 0.29 16.05
CA LEU A 9 1.55 1.57 15.48
C LEU A 9 1.70 1.52 13.95
N ALA A 10 2.31 0.44 13.43
CA ALA A 10 2.47 0.24 12.00
C ALA A 10 1.12 0.14 11.28
N ILE A 11 0.17 -0.62 11.84
CA ILE A 11 -1.20 -0.74 11.31
C ILE A 11 -1.93 0.60 11.38
N ALA A 12 -1.82 1.32 12.51
CA ALA A 12 -2.45 2.63 12.66
C ALA A 12 -1.93 3.63 11.61
N MET A 13 -0.61 3.67 11.39
CA MET A 13 -0.03 4.51 10.33
C MET A 13 -0.48 4.10 8.93
N LEU A 14 -0.53 2.81 8.63
CA LEU A 14 -1.03 2.31 7.35
C LEU A 14 -2.48 2.77 7.10
N LEU A 15 -3.36 2.67 8.10
CA LEU A 15 -4.75 3.13 7.98
C LEU A 15 -4.86 4.65 7.80
N VAL A 16 -4.05 5.44 8.51
CA VAL A 16 -4.03 6.90 8.34
C VAL A 16 -3.60 7.27 6.92
N LEU A 17 -2.54 6.65 6.40
CA LEU A 17 -2.04 6.88 5.04
C LEU A 17 -3.05 6.43 3.97
N GLU A 18 -3.67 5.26 4.14
CA GLU A 18 -4.68 4.74 3.22
C GLU A 18 -5.94 5.64 3.21
N GLY A 19 -6.31 6.23 4.35
CA GLY A 19 -7.45 7.14 4.48
C GLY A 19 -7.20 8.56 3.97
N LEU A 20 -5.94 9.01 3.88
CA LEU A 20 -5.57 10.37 3.47
C LEU A 20 -6.02 10.66 2.02
N LEU A 21 -5.65 9.82 1.06
CA LEU A 21 -6.01 9.99 -0.36
C LEU A 21 -7.52 10.06 -0.62
N PRO A 22 -8.36 9.13 -0.13
CA PRO A 22 -9.79 9.19 -0.33
C PRO A 22 -10.45 10.37 0.40
N LEU A 23 -9.90 10.82 1.54
CA LEU A 23 -10.44 11.96 2.28
C LEU A 23 -10.16 13.30 1.58
N PHE A 24 -8.91 13.53 1.16
CA PHE A 24 -8.48 14.81 0.58
C PHE A 24 -8.70 14.90 -0.93
N ALA A 25 -8.62 13.78 -1.67
CA ALA A 25 -8.71 13.74 -3.13
C ALA A 25 -9.58 12.57 -3.64
N PRO A 26 -10.88 12.50 -3.28
CA PRO A 26 -11.75 11.37 -3.61
C PRO A 26 -11.92 11.13 -5.11
N ARG A 27 -11.85 12.18 -5.95
CA ARG A 27 -11.93 12.05 -7.42
C ARG A 27 -10.68 11.36 -7.98
N LEU A 28 -9.50 11.82 -7.59
CA LEU A 28 -8.22 11.24 -7.99
C LEU A 28 -8.14 9.79 -7.54
N TRP A 29 -8.52 9.51 -6.30
CA TRP A 29 -8.55 8.15 -5.76
C TRP A 29 -9.40 7.20 -6.62
N ARG A 30 -10.64 7.59 -6.95
CA ARG A 30 -11.51 6.80 -7.83
C ARG A 30 -10.91 6.59 -9.22
N GLN A 31 -10.25 7.61 -9.79
CA GLN A 31 -9.60 7.49 -11.09
C GLN A 31 -8.44 6.49 -11.05
N LEU A 32 -7.54 6.60 -10.07
CA LEU A 32 -6.43 5.65 -9.89
C LEU A 32 -6.94 4.22 -9.71
N PHE A 33 -7.95 4.03 -8.85
CA PHE A 33 -8.56 2.72 -8.64
C PHE A 33 -9.19 2.16 -9.92
N SER A 34 -9.89 2.99 -10.69
CA SER A 34 -10.48 2.56 -11.96
C SER A 34 -9.42 2.15 -13.00
N GLN A 35 -8.26 2.81 -13.01
CA GLN A 35 -7.15 2.43 -13.88
C GLN A 35 -6.51 1.12 -13.43
N LEU A 36 -6.35 0.92 -12.12
CA LEU A 36 -5.87 -0.34 -11.55
C LEU A 36 -6.79 -1.51 -11.90
N LEU A 37 -8.11 -1.31 -11.86
CA LEU A 37 -9.09 -2.33 -12.25
C LEU A 37 -9.12 -2.64 -13.75
N GLN A 38 -8.59 -1.76 -14.60
CA GLN A 38 -8.45 -2.01 -16.03
C GLN A 38 -7.18 -2.79 -16.40
N LEU A 39 -6.24 -2.95 -15.46
CA LEU A 39 -5.05 -3.75 -15.68
C LEU A 39 -5.42 -5.22 -15.86
N ARG A 40 -4.68 -5.90 -16.73
CA ARG A 40 -4.78 -7.36 -16.85
C ARG A 40 -4.28 -8.02 -15.56
N ASP A 41 -4.81 -9.19 -15.22
CA ASP A 41 -4.40 -9.95 -14.03
C ASP A 41 -2.88 -10.13 -13.93
N GLY A 42 -2.20 -10.36 -15.07
CA GLY A 42 -0.74 -10.47 -15.11
C GLY A 42 -0.01 -9.18 -14.71
N GLN A 43 -0.52 -8.01 -15.10
CA GLN A 43 0.05 -6.71 -14.75
C GLN A 43 -0.19 -6.38 -13.28
N LEU A 44 -1.40 -6.66 -12.77
CA LEU A 44 -1.72 -6.45 -11.37
C LEU A 44 -0.84 -7.34 -10.46
N ARG A 45 -0.65 -8.61 -10.84
CA ARG A 45 0.26 -9.52 -10.14
C ARG A 45 1.71 -9.05 -10.18
N PHE A 46 2.16 -8.51 -11.31
CA PHE A 46 3.51 -7.96 -11.43
C PHE A 46 3.73 -6.72 -10.56
N CYS A 47 2.76 -5.80 -10.51
CA CYS A 47 2.79 -4.68 -9.56
C CYS A 47 2.89 -5.19 -8.12
N GLY A 48 2.09 -6.19 -7.74
CA GLY A 48 2.16 -6.82 -6.42
C GLY A 48 3.53 -7.44 -6.13
N LEU A 49 4.11 -8.17 -7.09
CA LEU A 49 5.47 -8.72 -6.98
C LEU A 49 6.51 -7.63 -6.77
N LEU A 50 6.39 -6.51 -7.47
CA LEU A 50 7.33 -5.39 -7.37
C LEU A 50 7.26 -4.72 -5.99
N CYS A 51 6.05 -4.54 -5.44
CA CYS A 51 5.85 -4.06 -4.06
C CYS A 51 6.45 -5.03 -3.03
N ILE A 52 6.21 -6.34 -3.17
CA ILE A 52 6.77 -7.36 -2.28
C ILE A 52 8.30 -7.36 -2.35
N ALA A 53 8.86 -7.31 -3.57
CA ALA A 53 10.31 -7.30 -3.78
C ALA A 53 10.97 -6.05 -3.16
N ALA A 54 10.38 -4.87 -3.37
CA ALA A 54 10.86 -3.64 -2.76
C ALA A 54 10.82 -3.70 -1.23
N GLY A 55 9.72 -4.20 -0.65
CA GLY A 55 9.60 -4.40 0.79
C GLY A 55 10.62 -5.39 1.34
N ALA A 56 10.84 -6.52 0.65
CA ALA A 56 11.84 -7.51 1.03
C ALA A 56 13.27 -6.95 0.98
N ILE A 57 13.60 -6.17 -0.06
CA ILE A 57 14.90 -5.49 -0.16
C ILE A 57 15.07 -4.51 1.01
N MET A 58 14.04 -3.71 1.31
CA MET A 58 14.09 -2.75 2.41
C MET A 58 14.25 -3.43 3.77
N LEU A 59 13.62 -4.59 3.99
CA LEU A 59 13.80 -5.40 5.20
C LEU A 59 15.20 -6.00 5.32
N VAL A 60 15.86 -6.33 4.20
CA VAL A 60 17.24 -6.84 4.22
C VAL A 60 18.26 -5.72 4.49
N LEU A 61 17.94 -4.49 4.07
CA LEU A 61 18.81 -3.33 4.25
C LEU A 61 18.70 -2.67 5.64
N LEU A 62 17.56 -2.83 6.31
CA LEU A 62 17.29 -2.28 7.64
C LEU A 62 17.84 -3.21 8.74
#